data_AF-A0A2R4T1W2-F1
#
_entry.id   AF-A0A2R4T1W2-F1
#
_cell.length_a   1.000
_cell.length_b   1.000
_cell.length_c   1.000
_cell.angle_alpha   90.00
_cell.angle_beta   90.00
_cell.angle_gamma   90.00
#
_symmetry.space_group_name_H-M   'P 1'
#
loop_
_entity.id
_entity.type
_entity.pdbx_description
1 polymer ?
#
loop_
_entity_poly.entity_id
_entity_poly.type
_entity_poly.pdbx_seq_one_letter_code
_entity_poly.pdbx_strand_id
1 'polypeptide(L)'
;MHGKRSGSLSRSVSGSIVAAIAVGVLILPSSAYADHPEPGSSQGGTPGPAAPADVRITTELPGKITVDNTTEKTTVTATVANGGTKDSGPVTLSVVGFDGMKITAVEGCVPIPEGRLPQGSNSGYACVIDNIAAGKHRSYEVAATFDLQKTGKICLPVTEGTSEKLIWQQGPVPFGTSQPTPNAPDTPLLLGTDNVPFGPEKPPAADDLPRTGPAGSTLPLALAALALFALGGTGIWWTTRRAGRP
;
A
#
# COMPACT_ATOMS: atom_id res chain seq x y z
N MET A 1 76.93 19.17 65.89
CA MET A 1 77.57 18.55 64.70
C MET A 1 76.71 17.37 64.25
N HIS A 2 76.44 17.28 62.95
CA HIS A 2 76.17 16.10 62.10
C HIS A 2 75.37 14.92 62.70
N GLY A 3 74.33 14.37 62.06
CA GLY A 3 73.90 14.46 60.68
C GLY A 3 72.69 13.54 60.44
N LYS A 4 72.01 13.76 59.32
CA LYS A 4 70.80 13.05 58.87
C LYS A 4 71.12 12.15 57.68
N ARG A 5 70.63 10.90 57.71
CA ARG A 5 70.26 9.97 56.60
C ARG A 5 69.41 8.88 57.29
N SER A 6 68.42 8.19 56.74
CA SER A 6 67.70 8.01 55.47
C SER A 6 66.48 7.16 55.92
N GLY A 7 65.21 7.38 55.57
CA GLY A 7 64.59 7.19 54.26
C GLY A 7 63.52 6.08 54.32
N SER A 8 62.25 6.49 54.12
CA SER A 8 61.04 5.74 53.66
C SER A 8 60.32 4.72 54.57
N LEU A 9 59.03 4.99 54.84
CA LEU A 9 57.92 4.05 54.63
C LEU A 9 56.55 4.78 54.57
N SER A 10 55.64 4.14 53.84
CA SER A 10 54.44 4.63 53.16
C SER A 10 53.18 4.98 53.98
N ARG A 11 52.29 5.72 53.27
CA ARG A 11 50.80 5.74 53.28
C ARG A 11 50.06 6.47 54.40
N SER A 12 49.34 7.52 54.03
CA SER A 12 47.87 7.52 53.87
C SER A 12 47.43 8.94 53.44
N VAL A 13 46.63 9.06 52.37
CA VAL A 13 46.05 10.34 51.94
C VAL A 13 44.53 10.24 52.07
N SER A 14 44.00 10.80 53.16
CA SER A 14 42.67 11.41 53.22
C SER A 14 42.82 12.81 52.62
N GLY A 15 42.02 13.31 51.69
CA GLY A 15 40.57 13.32 51.63
C GLY A 15 40.16 14.80 51.60
N SER A 16 39.60 15.29 50.49
CA SER A 16 38.93 16.58 50.44
C SER A 16 37.84 16.52 49.37
N ILE A 17 36.61 16.65 49.84
CA ILE A 17 35.36 16.56 49.09
C ILE A 17 35.06 17.96 48.56
N VAL A 18 34.96 18.11 47.23
CA VAL A 18 34.33 19.27 46.59
C VAL A 18 32.95 18.83 46.12
N ALA A 19 31.90 19.37 46.74
CA ALA A 19 30.53 19.18 46.31
C ALA A 19 30.23 20.14 45.15
N ALA A 20 30.25 19.63 43.92
CA ALA A 20 29.73 20.33 42.75
C ALA A 20 28.24 19.98 42.57
N ILE A 21 27.37 20.98 42.68
CA ILE A 21 25.93 20.84 42.41
C ILE A 21 25.75 20.93 40.89
N ALA A 22 25.55 19.80 40.22
CA ALA A 22 25.15 19.75 38.82
C ALA A 22 23.62 19.69 38.74
N VAL A 23 22.99 20.75 38.23
CA VAL A 23 21.58 20.74 37.85
C VAL A 23 21.47 19.96 36.54
N GLY A 24 21.19 18.66 36.65
CA GLY A 24 20.87 17.82 35.51
C GLY A 24 19.48 18.14 35.01
N VAL A 25 19.37 18.87 33.89
CA VAL A 25 18.15 18.91 33.10
C VAL A 25 17.98 17.53 32.47
N LEU A 26 17.01 16.77 32.96
CA LEU A 26 16.52 15.56 32.30
C LEU A 26 15.89 15.97 30.97
N ILE A 27 16.68 16.01 29.91
CA ILE A 27 16.14 15.95 28.54
C ILE A 27 15.69 14.51 28.36
N LEU A 28 14.42 14.26 28.64
CA LEU A 28 13.74 13.04 28.24
C LEU A 28 13.88 12.93 26.71
N PRO A 29 14.53 11.88 26.17
CA PRO A 29 14.40 11.62 24.76
C PRO A 29 12.92 11.33 24.51
N SER A 30 12.28 12.19 23.75
CA SER A 30 11.02 11.87 23.08
C SER A 30 11.25 10.56 22.36
N SER A 31 10.74 9.46 22.91
CA SER A 31 10.60 8.22 22.18
C SER A 31 9.74 8.57 20.98
N ALA A 32 10.36 8.64 19.81
CA ALA A 32 9.66 8.57 18.55
C ALA A 32 8.75 7.33 18.66
N TYR A 33 7.44 7.57 18.71
CA TYR A 33 6.47 6.50 18.58
C TYR A 33 6.73 5.89 17.22
N ALA A 34 7.37 4.72 17.20
CA ALA A 34 7.24 3.83 16.07
C ALA A 34 5.73 3.63 15.89
N ASP A 35 5.23 4.00 14.71
CA ASP A 35 3.89 3.68 14.24
C ASP A 35 3.61 2.23 14.63
N HIS A 36 2.78 2.03 15.65
CA HIS A 36 2.32 0.69 15.96
C HIS A 36 1.49 0.28 14.77
N PRO A 37 1.79 -0.87 14.10
CA PRO A 37 0.98 -1.33 13.00
C PRO A 37 -0.47 -1.39 13.48
N GLU A 38 -1.36 -0.68 12.79
CA GLU A 38 -2.79 -0.76 13.06
C GLU A 38 -3.20 -2.25 13.05
N PRO A 39 -4.05 -2.69 13.99
CA PRO A 39 -4.52 -4.08 14.01
C PRO A 39 -4.99 -4.51 12.62
N GLY A 40 -4.43 -5.61 12.12
CA GLY A 40 -4.70 -6.10 10.78
C GLY A 40 -6.10 -6.71 10.64
N SER A 41 -6.50 -6.95 9.40
CA SER A 41 -7.73 -7.61 9.00
C SER A 41 -7.50 -9.12 8.80
N SER A 42 -8.41 -9.93 9.35
CA SER A 42 -8.48 -11.38 9.15
C SER A 42 -9.36 -11.77 7.94
N GLN A 43 -9.65 -10.83 7.03
CA GLN A 43 -10.54 -11.07 5.90
C GLN A 43 -10.05 -12.22 5.01
N GLY A 44 -10.98 -13.07 4.56
CA GLY A 44 -10.70 -14.17 3.65
C GLY A 44 -10.09 -15.42 4.30
N GLY A 45 -9.94 -15.45 5.62
CA GLY A 45 -9.34 -16.55 6.37
C GLY A 45 -10.30 -17.69 6.72
N THR A 46 -9.92 -18.93 6.40
CA THR A 46 -10.61 -20.14 6.86
C THR A 46 -9.63 -21.18 7.42
N PRO A 47 -10.04 -21.94 8.46
CA PRO A 47 -9.27 -23.09 8.92
C PRO A 47 -9.10 -24.13 7.81
N GLY A 48 -7.90 -24.69 7.71
CA GLY A 48 -7.61 -25.81 6.83
C GLY A 48 -8.09 -27.15 7.42
N PRO A 49 -8.13 -28.21 6.60
CA PRO A 49 -8.58 -29.53 7.05
C PRO A 49 -7.67 -30.17 8.11
N ALA A 50 -6.42 -29.72 8.22
CA ALA A 50 -5.45 -30.22 9.19
C ALA A 50 -5.38 -29.36 10.47
N ALA A 51 -6.25 -28.36 10.64
CA ALA A 51 -6.26 -27.51 11.82
C ALA A 51 -6.59 -28.32 13.09
N PRO A 52 -5.68 -28.42 14.08
CA PRO A 52 -5.99 -29.06 15.36
C PRO A 52 -7.07 -28.27 16.12
N ALA A 53 -7.98 -28.93 16.84
CA ALA A 53 -9.09 -28.26 17.51
C ALA A 53 -8.65 -27.30 18.65
N ASP A 54 -7.48 -27.54 19.23
CA ASP A 54 -6.86 -26.80 20.33
C ASP A 54 -5.83 -25.75 19.88
N VAL A 55 -5.51 -25.71 18.58
CA VAL A 55 -4.63 -24.72 17.95
C VAL A 55 -5.45 -23.86 17.00
N ARG A 56 -5.46 -22.56 17.20
CA ARG A 56 -6.26 -21.63 16.37
C ARG A 56 -5.34 -20.69 15.63
N ILE A 57 -4.76 -21.17 14.53
CA ILE A 57 -3.95 -20.33 13.65
C ILE A 57 -4.84 -19.38 12.87
N THR A 58 -4.46 -18.10 12.86
CA THR A 58 -5.03 -17.07 11.99
C THR A 58 -3.91 -16.23 11.39
N THR A 59 -4.19 -15.59 10.26
CA THR A 59 -3.29 -14.61 9.65
C THR A 59 -3.99 -13.27 9.51
N GLU A 60 -3.20 -12.21 9.58
CA GLU A 60 -3.67 -10.84 9.48
C GLU A 60 -2.78 -10.04 8.51
N LEU A 61 -3.44 -9.16 7.76
CA LEU A 61 -2.83 -8.20 6.84
C LEU A 61 -3.26 -6.80 7.23
N PRO A 62 -2.47 -5.74 6.96
CA PRO A 62 -2.91 -4.39 7.23
C PRO A 62 -4.17 -4.07 6.41
N GLY A 63 -5.10 -3.33 7.01
CA GLY A 63 -6.30 -2.85 6.29
C GLY A 63 -5.98 -1.85 5.19
N LYS A 64 -4.78 -1.26 5.22
CA LYS A 64 -4.29 -0.26 4.28
C LYS A 64 -2.79 -0.42 4.05
N ILE A 65 -2.36 -0.31 2.81
CA ILE A 65 -0.94 -0.22 2.41
C ILE A 65 -0.74 1.05 1.59
N THR A 66 0.52 1.48 1.48
CA THR A 66 0.90 2.65 0.71
C THR A 66 1.90 2.21 -0.35
N VAL A 67 1.62 2.55 -1.62
CA VAL A 67 2.47 2.21 -2.77
C VAL A 67 3.09 3.49 -3.31
N ASP A 68 4.40 3.48 -3.48
CA ASP A 68 5.13 4.55 -4.18
C ASP A 68 4.75 4.54 -5.67
N ASN A 69 4.22 5.64 -6.18
CA ASN A 69 3.74 5.71 -7.58
C ASN A 69 4.87 5.75 -8.62
N THR A 70 6.09 6.05 -8.20
CA THR A 70 7.27 6.12 -9.09
C THR A 70 7.98 4.78 -9.16
N THR A 71 8.12 4.11 -8.02
CA THR A 71 8.88 2.86 -7.92
C THR A 71 8.00 1.61 -7.84
N GLU A 72 6.69 1.77 -7.68
CA GLU A 72 5.70 0.71 -7.45
C GLU A 72 5.96 -0.12 -6.19
N LYS A 73 6.88 0.34 -5.32
CA LYS A 73 7.27 -0.39 -4.13
C LYS A 73 6.28 -0.17 -3.00
N THR A 74 6.12 -1.20 -2.20
CA THR A 74 5.33 -1.16 -0.98
C THR A 74 5.87 -2.15 0.05
N THR A 75 5.54 -1.89 1.31
CA THR A 75 5.83 -2.76 2.44
C THR A 75 4.52 -3.15 3.11
N VAL A 76 4.37 -4.44 3.39
CA VAL A 76 3.18 -5.02 4.01
C VAL A 76 3.60 -5.78 5.28
N THR A 77 2.84 -5.63 6.36
CA THR A 77 3.07 -6.43 7.58
C THR A 77 2.20 -7.67 7.54
N ALA A 78 2.79 -8.86 7.40
CA ALA A 78 2.05 -10.12 7.50
C ALA A 78 2.19 -10.68 8.92
N THR A 79 1.06 -10.87 9.62
CA THR A 79 1.05 -11.43 10.98
C THR A 79 0.43 -12.81 10.96
N VAL A 80 1.03 -13.75 11.70
CA VAL A 80 0.45 -15.07 12.01
C VAL A 80 0.31 -15.19 13.52
N ALA A 81 -0.87 -15.60 13.97
CA ALA A 81 -1.23 -15.68 15.38
C ALA A 81 -1.79 -17.06 15.72
N ASN A 82 -1.56 -17.49 16.96
CA ASN A 82 -2.20 -18.67 17.53
C ASN A 82 -3.14 -18.23 18.67
N GLY A 83 -4.42 -18.12 18.38
CA GLY A 83 -5.46 -17.84 19.37
C GLY A 83 -5.96 -19.08 20.13
N GLY A 84 -5.28 -20.22 19.99
CA GLY A 84 -5.64 -21.49 20.63
C GLY A 84 -5.20 -21.56 22.09
N THR A 85 -5.45 -22.72 22.71
CA THR A 85 -5.04 -23.01 24.10
C THR A 85 -3.76 -23.83 24.18
N LYS A 86 -3.27 -24.36 23.04
CA LYS A 86 -1.98 -25.04 22.94
C LYS A 86 -1.07 -24.39 21.92
N ASP A 87 0.21 -24.65 22.10
CA ASP A 87 1.27 -24.30 21.17
C ASP A 87 1.03 -24.92 19.79
N SER A 88 1.36 -24.18 18.73
CA SER A 88 1.13 -24.63 17.36
C SER A 88 2.05 -25.77 16.93
N GLY A 89 3.20 -25.92 17.62
CA GLY A 89 4.33 -26.65 17.08
C GLY A 89 4.86 -26.00 15.79
N PRO A 90 5.68 -26.74 15.02
CA PRO A 90 6.27 -26.21 13.80
C PRO A 90 5.19 -25.89 12.76
N VAL A 91 5.26 -24.70 12.19
CA VAL A 91 4.37 -24.26 11.10
C VAL A 91 5.18 -23.49 10.05
N THR A 92 4.70 -23.45 8.82
CA THR A 92 5.26 -22.59 7.77
C THR A 92 4.20 -21.59 7.32
N LEU A 93 4.49 -20.30 7.48
CA LEU A 93 3.71 -19.24 6.86
C LEU A 93 4.26 -19.03 5.44
N SER A 94 3.40 -19.11 4.43
CA SER A 94 3.75 -18.66 3.09
C SER A 94 3.15 -17.29 2.82
N VAL A 95 3.91 -16.40 2.21
CA VAL A 95 3.45 -15.09 1.75
C VAL A 95 3.47 -15.11 0.24
N VAL A 96 2.30 -15.08 -0.41
CA VAL A 96 2.17 -15.35 -1.84
C VAL A 96 1.47 -14.19 -2.54
N GLY A 97 2.10 -13.68 -3.61
CA GLY A 97 1.59 -12.60 -4.44
C GLY A 97 0.92 -13.10 -5.72
N PHE A 98 -0.15 -12.43 -6.12
CA PHE A 98 -0.94 -12.73 -7.31
C PHE A 98 -1.21 -11.46 -8.11
N ASP A 99 -1.48 -11.66 -9.41
CA ASP A 99 -1.91 -10.62 -10.33
C ASP A 99 -0.94 -9.41 -10.30
N GLY A 100 -1.43 -8.22 -9.93
CA GLY A 100 -0.64 -7.00 -9.83
C GLY A 100 0.32 -6.94 -8.63
N MET A 101 0.23 -7.85 -7.66
CA MET A 101 1.11 -7.84 -6.49
C MET A 101 2.20 -8.89 -6.62
N LYS A 102 3.47 -8.48 -6.48
CA LYS A 102 4.64 -9.35 -6.50
C LYS A 102 5.46 -9.18 -5.23
N ILE A 103 5.63 -10.25 -4.48
CA ILE A 103 6.46 -10.28 -3.27
C ILE A 103 7.93 -10.34 -3.69
N THR A 104 8.74 -9.42 -3.20
CA THR A 104 10.14 -9.27 -3.59
C THR A 104 11.11 -9.72 -2.50
N ALA A 105 10.73 -9.61 -1.23
CA ALA A 105 11.49 -10.15 -0.10
C ALA A 105 10.63 -10.27 1.15
N VAL A 106 10.98 -11.21 2.04
CA VAL A 106 10.46 -11.29 3.40
C VAL A 106 11.61 -11.65 4.32
N GLU A 107 11.82 -10.86 5.37
CA GLU A 107 12.96 -11.04 6.28
C GLU A 107 12.89 -12.40 6.99
N GLY A 108 14.00 -13.16 6.96
CA GLY A 108 14.10 -14.47 7.59
C GLY A 108 13.38 -15.60 6.84
N CYS A 109 12.87 -15.35 5.64
CA CYS A 109 12.13 -16.33 4.84
C CYS A 109 12.87 -16.68 3.54
N VAL A 110 12.52 -17.82 2.95
CA VAL A 110 13.17 -18.35 1.75
C VAL A 110 12.22 -18.21 0.55
N PRO A 111 12.70 -17.79 -0.64
CA PRO A 111 11.86 -17.73 -1.83
C PRO A 111 11.32 -19.11 -2.21
N ILE A 112 10.05 -19.17 -2.56
CA ILE A 112 9.40 -20.38 -3.06
C ILE A 112 9.75 -20.50 -4.56
N PRO A 113 10.36 -21.62 -5.01
CA PRO A 113 10.65 -21.83 -6.42
C PRO A 113 9.37 -21.81 -7.26
N GLU A 114 9.43 -21.31 -8.50
CA GLU A 114 8.27 -21.15 -9.38
C GLU A 114 7.46 -22.44 -9.57
N GLY A 115 8.13 -23.60 -9.69
CA GLY A 115 7.47 -24.89 -9.81
C GLY A 115 6.73 -25.38 -8.55
N ARG A 116 6.85 -24.67 -7.43
CA ARG A 116 6.17 -24.94 -6.15
C ARG A 116 5.23 -23.82 -5.72
N LEU A 117 5.07 -22.79 -6.56
CA LEU A 117 4.13 -21.72 -6.31
C LEU A 117 2.69 -22.21 -6.51
N PRO A 118 1.72 -21.77 -5.68
CA PRO A 118 0.31 -22.03 -5.92
C PRO A 118 -0.11 -21.58 -7.32
N GLN A 119 -1.03 -22.31 -7.93
CA GLN A 119 -1.53 -21.97 -9.27
C GLN A 119 -2.06 -20.53 -9.30
N GLY A 120 -1.64 -19.77 -10.32
CA GLY A 120 -2.04 -18.37 -10.52
C GLY A 120 -1.22 -17.35 -9.73
N SER A 121 -0.34 -17.79 -8.82
CA SER A 121 0.60 -16.87 -8.17
C SER A 121 1.80 -16.55 -9.04
N ASN A 122 2.42 -15.40 -8.78
CA ASN A 122 3.57 -14.89 -9.53
C ASN A 122 4.86 -14.86 -8.69
N SER A 123 4.76 -14.99 -7.37
CA SER A 123 5.85 -14.89 -6.42
C SER A 123 5.41 -15.40 -5.04
N GLY A 124 6.39 -15.82 -4.23
CA GLY A 124 6.11 -16.16 -2.85
C GLY A 124 7.34 -16.50 -2.03
N TYR A 125 7.20 -16.39 -0.71
CA TYR A 125 8.23 -16.69 0.28
C TYR A 125 7.65 -17.59 1.37
N ALA A 126 8.46 -18.51 1.88
CA ALA A 126 8.11 -19.42 2.97
C ALA A 126 8.93 -19.12 4.23
N CYS A 127 8.23 -18.86 5.33
CA CYS A 127 8.76 -18.53 6.63
C CYS A 127 8.55 -19.71 7.58
N VAL A 128 9.63 -20.42 7.91
CA VAL A 128 9.58 -21.54 8.85
C VAL A 128 9.51 -20.99 10.28
N ILE A 129 8.56 -21.50 11.06
CA ILE A 129 8.30 -21.09 12.44
C ILE A 129 8.31 -22.33 13.31
N ASP A 130 9.28 -22.46 14.20
CA ASP A 130 9.39 -23.64 15.06
C ASP A 130 8.20 -23.81 16.00
N ASN A 131 7.65 -22.70 16.51
CA ASN A 131 6.50 -22.69 17.38
C ASN A 131 5.86 -21.30 17.48
N ILE A 132 4.54 -21.25 17.57
CA ILE A 132 3.75 -20.09 18.02
C ILE A 132 3.00 -20.52 19.27
N ALA A 133 3.46 -20.03 20.42
CA ALA A 133 2.83 -20.36 21.69
C ALA A 133 1.37 -19.86 21.75
N ALA A 134 0.56 -20.50 22.59
CA ALA A 134 -0.82 -20.09 22.80
C ALA A 134 -0.95 -18.59 23.15
N GLY A 135 -1.83 -17.88 22.44
CA GLY A 135 -2.06 -16.45 22.58
C GLY A 135 -0.93 -15.56 22.04
N LYS A 136 0.04 -16.10 21.30
CA LYS A 136 1.15 -15.34 20.70
C LYS A 136 0.97 -15.16 19.20
N HIS A 137 1.74 -14.22 18.66
CA HIS A 137 1.83 -13.94 17.23
C HIS A 137 3.27 -13.67 16.82
N ARG A 138 3.51 -13.70 15.51
CA ARG A 138 4.75 -13.27 14.88
C ARG A 138 4.38 -12.44 13.64
N SER A 139 5.09 -11.35 13.44
CA SER A 139 4.90 -10.45 12.31
C SER A 139 6.14 -10.43 11.43
N TYR A 140 5.92 -10.26 10.13
CA TYR A 140 6.94 -10.22 9.11
C TYR A 140 6.77 -8.97 8.27
N GLU A 141 7.88 -8.29 8.01
CA GLU A 141 7.93 -7.24 7.02
C GLU A 141 8.08 -7.85 5.63
N VAL A 142 7.12 -7.57 4.76
CA VAL A 142 7.03 -8.10 3.40
C VAL A 142 7.26 -6.96 2.43
N ALA A 143 8.38 -7.00 1.72
CA ALA A 143 8.64 -6.11 0.61
C ALA A 143 7.93 -6.63 -0.64
N ALA A 144 7.23 -5.75 -1.35
CA ALA A 144 6.50 -6.08 -2.56
C ALA A 144 6.55 -4.95 -3.59
N THR A 145 6.21 -5.28 -4.83
CA THR A 145 5.87 -4.33 -5.89
C THR A 145 4.42 -4.49 -6.30
N PHE A 146 3.75 -3.40 -6.63
CA PHE A 146 2.34 -3.37 -7.00
C PHE A 146 2.12 -2.66 -8.35
N ASP A 147 1.64 -3.39 -9.34
CA ASP A 147 1.23 -2.87 -10.65
C ASP A 147 -0.10 -2.12 -10.50
N LEU A 148 -0.04 -0.78 -10.52
CA LEU A 148 -1.18 0.12 -10.35
C LEU A 148 -2.23 0.00 -11.49
N GLN A 149 -1.92 -0.69 -12.58
CA GLN A 149 -2.85 -0.96 -13.68
C GLN A 149 -3.66 -2.25 -13.48
N LYS A 150 -3.37 -3.02 -12.43
CA LYS A 150 -4.01 -4.30 -12.14
C LYS A 150 -4.52 -4.34 -10.71
N THR A 151 -5.43 -5.28 -10.44
CA THR A 151 -5.71 -5.70 -9.08
C THR A 151 -4.54 -6.54 -8.58
N GLY A 152 -3.93 -6.18 -7.46
CA GLY A 152 -2.96 -7.04 -6.78
C GLY A 152 -3.64 -7.80 -5.65
N LYS A 153 -3.26 -9.06 -5.44
CA LYS A 153 -3.81 -9.88 -4.35
C LYS A 153 -2.69 -10.58 -3.60
N ILE A 154 -2.95 -10.84 -2.32
CA ILE A 154 -2.05 -11.55 -1.43
C ILE A 154 -2.77 -12.70 -0.73
N CYS A 155 -2.06 -13.82 -0.54
CA CYS A 155 -2.55 -15.00 0.15
C CYS A 155 -1.54 -15.36 1.24
N LEU A 156 -2.04 -15.72 2.42
CA LEU A 156 -1.22 -16.13 3.57
C LEU A 156 -1.61 -17.54 4.03
N PRO A 157 -1.30 -18.61 3.27
CA PRO A 157 -1.55 -19.95 3.75
C PRO A 157 -0.52 -20.34 4.82
N VAL A 158 -0.98 -21.08 5.81
CA VAL A 158 -0.14 -21.67 6.85
C VAL A 158 -0.24 -23.19 6.76
N THR A 159 0.90 -23.87 6.77
CA THR A 159 0.98 -25.33 6.77
C THR A 159 1.66 -25.88 8.03
N GLU A 160 1.40 -27.15 8.33
CA GLU A 160 2.07 -27.87 9.42
C GLU A 160 3.54 -28.16 9.05
N GLY A 161 4.49 -27.67 9.86
CA GLY A 161 5.93 -27.85 9.68
C GLY A 161 6.37 -27.51 8.26
N THR A 162 7.16 -28.39 7.64
CA THR A 162 7.55 -28.29 6.22
C THR A 162 6.66 -29.15 5.31
N SER A 163 5.51 -29.59 5.81
CA SER A 163 4.55 -30.37 5.03
C SER A 163 3.63 -29.46 4.21
N GLU A 164 2.90 -30.06 3.28
CA GLU A 164 1.86 -29.37 2.49
C GLU A 164 0.48 -29.36 3.18
N LYS A 165 0.40 -29.87 4.42
CA LYS A 165 -0.87 -29.93 5.14
C LYS A 165 -1.30 -28.55 5.59
N LEU A 166 -2.35 -28.06 4.97
CA LEU A 166 -2.93 -26.76 5.24
C LEU A 166 -3.65 -26.73 6.60
N ILE A 167 -3.20 -25.83 7.48
CA ILE A 167 -3.82 -25.59 8.80
C ILE A 167 -4.67 -24.30 8.78
N TRP A 168 -4.32 -23.36 7.91
CA TRP A 168 -5.06 -22.11 7.73
C TRP A 168 -4.85 -21.59 6.32
N GLN A 169 -5.89 -21.02 5.73
CA GLN A 169 -5.79 -20.35 4.44
C GLN A 169 -6.52 -19.03 4.49
N GLN A 170 -5.76 -17.94 4.36
CA GLN A 170 -6.32 -16.67 3.95
C GLN A 170 -6.31 -16.62 2.43
N GLY A 171 -7.49 -16.74 1.82
CA GLY A 171 -7.65 -16.69 0.37
C GLY A 171 -7.07 -15.41 -0.22
N PRO A 172 -6.83 -15.35 -1.55
CA PRO A 172 -6.26 -14.16 -2.17
C PRO A 172 -7.14 -12.93 -1.92
N VAL A 173 -6.70 -12.03 -1.04
CA VAL A 173 -7.41 -10.81 -0.72
C VAL A 173 -6.88 -9.69 -1.61
N PRO A 174 -7.74 -8.97 -2.33
CA PRO A 174 -7.31 -7.87 -3.18
C PRO A 174 -6.92 -6.64 -2.35
N PHE A 175 -6.03 -5.83 -2.90
CA PHE A 175 -5.78 -4.47 -2.47
C PHE A 175 -6.22 -3.49 -3.57
N GLY A 176 -7.00 -2.47 -3.21
CA GLY A 176 -7.58 -1.52 -4.16
C GLY A 176 -7.67 -0.09 -3.64
N THR A 177 -7.82 0.88 -4.53
CA THR A 177 -7.87 2.31 -4.18
C THR A 177 -9.28 2.77 -3.81
N SER A 178 -9.40 3.86 -3.05
CA SER A 178 -10.67 4.60 -2.94
C SER A 178 -10.82 5.73 -3.99
N GLN A 179 -9.73 6.08 -4.69
CA GLN A 179 -9.61 6.97 -5.86
C GLN A 179 -8.12 7.28 -6.05
N PRO A 180 -7.42 6.69 -7.05
CA PRO A 180 -6.01 7.01 -7.26
C PRO A 180 -5.87 8.47 -7.68
N THR A 181 -5.02 9.23 -6.98
CA THR A 181 -4.72 10.61 -7.38
C THR A 181 -3.58 10.58 -8.41
N PRO A 182 -3.80 11.07 -9.64
CA PRO A 182 -2.86 10.91 -10.77
C PRO A 182 -1.42 11.40 -10.58
N ASN A 183 -1.15 12.20 -9.54
CA ASN A 183 0.14 12.85 -9.31
C ASN A 183 0.49 12.90 -7.81
N ALA A 184 -0.13 12.07 -6.98
CA ALA A 184 0.32 11.93 -5.60
C ALA A 184 1.65 11.15 -5.58
N PRO A 185 2.57 11.46 -4.64
CA PRO A 185 3.79 10.67 -4.50
C PRO A 185 3.48 9.20 -4.17
N ASP A 186 2.47 8.99 -3.33
CA ASP A 186 2.05 7.66 -2.88
C ASP A 186 0.55 7.43 -3.06
N THR A 187 0.16 6.19 -3.38
CA THR A 187 -1.23 5.75 -3.49
C THR A 187 -1.60 4.82 -2.33
N PRO A 188 -2.62 5.16 -1.52
CA PRO A 188 -3.14 4.25 -0.51
C PRO A 188 -4.01 3.15 -1.17
N LEU A 189 -3.74 1.90 -0.83
CA LEU A 189 -4.57 0.75 -1.17
C LEU A 189 -5.21 0.17 0.09
N LEU A 190 -6.51 -0.08 0.03
CA LEU A 190 -7.30 -0.69 1.08
C LEU A 190 -7.43 -2.19 0.83
N LEU A 191 -7.41 -2.97 1.90
CA LEU A 191 -7.61 -4.41 1.82
C LEU A 191 -9.09 -4.71 1.52
N GLY A 192 -9.32 -5.70 0.65
CA GLY A 192 -10.65 -6.18 0.30
C GLY A 192 -11.39 -5.31 -0.71
N THR A 193 -10.73 -4.34 -1.33
CA THR A 193 -11.29 -3.50 -2.39
C THR A 193 -10.65 -3.80 -3.74
N ASP A 194 -11.38 -3.54 -4.82
CA ASP A 194 -10.84 -3.63 -6.17
C ASP A 194 -10.05 -2.38 -6.53
N ASN A 195 -8.96 -2.56 -7.27
CA ASN A 195 -8.20 -1.42 -7.77
C ASN A 195 -8.86 -0.86 -9.04
N VAL A 196 -9.10 0.44 -9.09
CA VAL A 196 -9.50 1.14 -10.32
C VAL A 196 -8.21 1.57 -11.03
N PRO A 197 -7.94 1.09 -12.26
CA PRO A 197 -6.70 1.38 -12.96
C PRO A 197 -6.45 2.88 -13.09
N PHE A 198 -5.21 3.29 -12.84
CA PHE A 198 -4.80 4.66 -13.05
C PHE A 198 -4.49 4.92 -14.52
N GLY A 199 -5.40 5.57 -15.23
CA GLY A 199 -5.21 6.01 -16.62
C GLY A 199 -6.43 6.75 -17.10
N PRO A 200 -6.40 7.44 -18.26
CA PRO A 200 -7.62 7.98 -18.82
C PRO A 200 -8.57 6.79 -18.97
N GLU A 201 -9.71 6.84 -18.28
CA GLU A 201 -10.86 6.03 -18.68
C GLU A 201 -10.91 6.18 -20.20
N LYS A 202 -10.81 5.06 -20.93
CA LYS A 202 -11.03 5.09 -22.37
C LYS A 202 -12.35 5.86 -22.50
N PRO A 203 -12.36 7.07 -23.10
CA PRO A 203 -13.62 7.77 -23.27
C PRO A 203 -14.53 6.76 -23.95
N PRO A 204 -15.81 6.65 -23.55
CA PRO A 204 -16.75 5.89 -24.37
C PRO A 204 -16.46 6.30 -25.81
N ALA A 205 -16.26 5.31 -26.69
CA ALA A 205 -16.09 5.57 -28.11
C ALA A 205 -17.08 6.68 -28.47
N ALA A 206 -16.61 7.73 -29.12
CA ALA A 206 -17.27 9.04 -29.24
C ALA A 206 -18.59 8.97 -30.04
N ASP A 207 -19.54 8.20 -29.54
CA ASP A 207 -20.78 7.79 -30.20
C ASP A 207 -21.97 7.70 -29.24
N ASP A 208 -21.82 8.01 -27.94
CA ASP A 208 -22.98 8.15 -27.07
C ASP A 208 -22.76 9.19 -25.96
N LEU A 209 -22.69 10.45 -26.37
CA LEU A 209 -23.13 11.53 -25.49
C LEU A 209 -24.66 11.65 -25.65
N PRO A 210 -25.45 11.60 -24.56
CA PRO A 210 -26.85 11.97 -24.66
C PRO A 210 -26.94 13.40 -25.18
N ARG A 211 -27.56 13.56 -26.36
CA ARG A 211 -27.89 14.86 -26.94
C ARG A 211 -28.82 15.63 -25.99
N THR A 212 -28.25 16.33 -25.02
CA THR A 212 -28.92 17.43 -24.32
C THR A 212 -28.56 18.75 -25.01
N GLY A 213 -28.65 18.76 -26.34
CA GLY A 213 -28.91 19.98 -27.10
C GLY A 213 -30.42 20.06 -27.31
N PRO A 214 -31.02 21.26 -27.37
CA PRO A 214 -32.45 21.39 -27.59
C PRO A 214 -32.86 20.60 -28.84
N ALA A 215 -33.63 19.53 -28.64
CA ALA A 215 -34.41 18.90 -29.69
C ALA A 215 -35.50 19.90 -30.09
N GLY A 216 -35.11 20.87 -30.91
CA GLY A 216 -35.94 21.96 -31.38
C GLY A 216 -35.82 22.06 -32.88
N SER A 217 -36.55 21.21 -33.58
CA SER A 217 -37.20 21.47 -34.88
C SER A 217 -36.67 22.68 -35.65
N THR A 218 -35.50 22.56 -36.28
CA THR A 218 -35.01 23.54 -37.25
C THR A 218 -35.65 23.29 -38.62
N LEU A 219 -36.98 23.40 -38.69
CA LEU A 219 -37.85 23.47 -39.89
C LEU A 219 -39.30 23.36 -39.37
N PRO A 220 -39.94 24.48 -38.98
CA PRO A 220 -40.53 25.40 -39.95
C PRO A 220 -40.53 26.86 -39.46
N LEU A 221 -39.37 27.52 -39.42
CA LEU A 221 -39.31 29.00 -39.25
C LEU A 221 -38.49 29.70 -40.35
N ALA A 222 -37.96 28.95 -41.31
CA ALA A 222 -37.34 29.50 -42.53
C ALA A 222 -38.37 29.96 -43.58
N LEU A 223 -39.67 29.73 -43.36
CA LEU A 223 -40.75 30.18 -44.26
C LEU A 223 -41.42 31.51 -43.82
N ALA A 224 -41.03 32.10 -42.70
CA ALA A 224 -41.63 33.36 -42.19
C ALA A 224 -40.72 34.60 -42.33
N ALA A 225 -39.47 34.45 -42.77
CA ALA A 225 -38.54 35.57 -42.95
C ALA A 225 -38.45 36.10 -44.41
N LEU A 226 -39.28 35.58 -45.31
CA LEU A 226 -39.37 36.03 -46.71
C LEU A 226 -40.47 37.07 -46.97
N ALA A 227 -41.19 37.52 -45.94
CA ALA A 227 -42.27 38.52 -46.08
C ALA A 227 -41.89 39.96 -45.65
N LEU A 228 -40.65 40.23 -45.22
CA LEU A 228 -40.24 41.55 -44.71
C LEU A 228 -39.09 42.24 -45.46
N PHE A 229 -38.69 41.74 -46.62
CA PHE A 229 -37.71 42.40 -47.51
C PHE A 229 -38.29 42.71 -48.90
N ALA A 230 -39.57 43.07 -48.98
CA ALA A 230 -40.25 43.47 -50.22
C ALA A 230 -40.40 44.99 -50.40
N LEU A 231 -39.78 45.83 -49.54
CA LEU A 231 -39.78 47.29 -49.68
C LEU A 231 -38.41 47.86 -49.25
N GLY A 232 -37.48 47.97 -50.20
CA GLY A 232 -36.15 48.54 -49.98
C GLY A 232 -35.28 48.48 -51.22
N GLY A 233 -35.84 48.90 -52.35
CA GLY A 233 -35.17 48.87 -53.64
C GLY A 233 -33.98 49.82 -53.73
N THR A 234 -32.86 49.27 -54.20
CA THR A 234 -32.05 49.83 -55.30
C THR A 234 -31.59 51.28 -55.16
N GLY A 235 -30.46 51.48 -54.48
CA GLY A 235 -29.63 52.66 -54.66
C GLY A 235 -28.26 52.39 -54.04
N ILE A 236 -27.19 52.88 -54.65
CA ILE A 236 -25.82 52.90 -54.08
C ILE A 236 -24.92 51.71 -54.42
N TRP A 237 -25.11 51.03 -55.56
CA TRP A 237 -23.96 50.32 -56.16
C TRP A 237 -23.91 50.33 -57.67
N TRP A 238 -24.24 51.47 -58.28
CA TRP A 238 -23.99 51.68 -59.71
C TRP A 238 -23.66 53.13 -60.04
N THR A 239 -22.65 53.72 -59.39
CA THR A 239 -22.12 55.04 -59.80
C THR A 239 -20.60 55.19 -59.81
N THR A 240 -19.79 54.18 -59.49
CA THR A 240 -18.32 54.35 -59.41
C THR A 240 -17.50 53.74 -60.54
N ARG A 241 -18.10 53.34 -61.67
CA ARG A 241 -17.32 52.92 -62.85
C ARG A 241 -17.80 53.58 -64.14
N ARG A 242 -17.45 54.86 -64.33
CA ARG A 242 -16.95 55.47 -65.60
C ARG A 242 -17.00 57.01 -65.56
N ALA A 243 -15.87 57.65 -65.24
CA ALA A 243 -15.36 58.93 -65.77
C ALA A 243 -14.14 59.31 -64.88
N GLY A 244 -12.92 59.54 -65.37
CA GLY A 244 -12.49 59.86 -66.72
C GLY A 244 -11.04 59.46 -66.98
N ARG A 245 -10.75 59.40 -68.28
CA ARG A 245 -9.41 59.37 -68.90
C ARG A 245 -8.65 60.68 -68.59
N PRO A 246 -7.32 60.70 -68.81
CA PRO A 246 -6.59 61.95 -69.04
C PRO A 246 -7.15 62.71 -70.26
#